data_AF-A2BJK3-F1
#
_entry.id   AF-A2BJK3-F1
#
_cell.length_a   1.000
_cell.length_b   1.000
_cell.length_c   1.000
_cell.angle_alpha   90.00
_cell.angle_beta   90.00
_cell.angle_gamma   90.00
#
_symmetry.space_group_name_H-M   'P 1'
#
loop_
_entity.id
_entity.type
_entity.pdbx_description
1 polymer ?
#
loop_
_entity_poly.entity_id
_entity_poly.type
_entity_poly.pdbx_seq_one_letter_code
_entity_poly.pdbx_strand_id
1 'polypeptide(L)'
;MLGLARVRLELLMATILIVIGVVVVVAGALAAYHAYAMYNPVLPPAERLDQAIAYTSYELVNLAARLGFLGLMIWAGSVLLLRGIELLQTLRREGKG
;
A
#
# COMPACT_ATOMS: atom_id res chain seq x y z
N MET A 1 39.33 3.34 -1.01
CA MET A 1 38.53 2.49 -0.10
C MET A 1 37.15 3.07 0.23
N LEU A 2 36.97 4.39 0.33
CA LEU A 2 35.67 5.02 0.65
C LEU A 2 34.54 4.77 -0.38
N GLY A 3 34.86 4.70 -1.69
CA GLY A 3 33.85 4.48 -2.73
C GLY A 3 33.13 3.12 -2.67
N LEU A 4 33.85 2.05 -2.33
CA LEU A 4 33.28 0.70 -2.23
C LEU A 4 32.29 0.56 -1.06
N ALA A 5 32.56 1.21 0.07
CA ALA A 5 31.66 1.21 1.21
C ALA A 5 30.37 1.98 0.90
N ARG A 6 30.48 3.12 0.20
CA ARG A 6 29.34 3.93 -0.24
C ARG A 6 28.41 3.15 -1.17
N VAL A 7 28.95 2.52 -2.22
CA VAL A 7 28.15 1.74 -3.18
C VAL A 7 27.42 0.59 -2.48
N ARG A 8 28.08 -0.12 -1.55
CA ARG A 8 27.43 -1.18 -0.77
C ARG A 8 26.27 -0.67 0.09
N LEU A 9 26.42 0.50 0.70
CA LEU A 9 25.36 1.13 1.49
C LEU A 9 24.16 1.53 0.62
N GLU A 10 24.42 2.14 -0.54
CA GLU A 10 23.37 2.55 -1.47
C GLU A 10 22.61 1.33 -2.05
N LEU A 11 23.31 0.22 -2.28
CA LEU A 11 22.72 -1.05 -2.74
C LEU A 11 21.86 -1.71 -1.65
N LEU A 12 22.31 -1.66 -0.39
CA LEU A 12 21.50 -2.06 0.76
C LEU A 12 20.24 -1.20 0.87
N MET A 13 20.38 0.12 0.75
CA MET A 13 19.26 1.06 0.83
C MET A 13 18.24 0.82 -0.30
N ALA A 14 18.70 0.62 -1.54
CA ALA A 14 17.85 0.26 -2.67
C ALA A 14 17.07 -1.04 -2.39
N THR A 15 17.77 -2.06 -1.86
CA THR A 15 17.17 -3.35 -1.50
C THR A 15 16.10 -3.19 -0.41
N ILE A 16 16.40 -2.42 0.64
CA ILE A 16 15.47 -2.15 1.74
C ILE A 16 14.21 -1.44 1.22
N LEU A 17 14.37 -0.41 0.38
CA LEU A 17 13.24 0.31 -0.22
C LEU A 17 12.35 -0.63 -1.05
N ILE A 18 12.96 -1.52 -1.84
CA ILE A 18 12.23 -2.50 -2.64
C ILE A 18 11.48 -3.47 -1.73
N VAL A 19 12.14 -4.05 -0.73
CA VAL A 19 11.52 -5.02 0.18
C VAL A 19 10.36 -4.41 0.95
N ILE A 20 10.56 -3.21 1.53
CA ILE A 20 9.49 -2.49 2.25
C ILE A 20 8.33 -2.18 1.29
N GLY A 21 8.63 -1.68 0.10
CA GLY A 21 7.62 -1.38 -0.90
C GLY A 21 6.80 -2.61 -1.30
N VAL A 22 7.45 -3.77 -1.52
CA VAL A 22 6.75 -5.04 -1.81
C VAL A 22 5.86 -5.42 -0.63
N VAL A 23 6.38 -5.40 0.59
CA VAL A 23 5.61 -5.76 1.79
C VAL A 23 4.38 -4.88 1.94
N VAL A 24 4.51 -3.57 1.75
CA VAL A 24 3.38 -2.61 1.83
C VAL A 24 2.34 -2.90 0.75
N VAL A 25 2.76 -3.11 -0.51
CA VAL A 25 1.83 -3.40 -1.61
C VAL A 25 1.10 -4.73 -1.38
N VAL A 26 1.83 -5.78 -1.02
CA VAL A 26 1.24 -7.12 -0.79
C VAL A 26 0.31 -7.09 0.42
N ALA A 27 0.73 -6.52 1.55
CA ALA A 27 -0.10 -6.41 2.74
C ALA A 27 -1.34 -5.54 2.48
N GLY A 28 -1.19 -4.43 1.75
CA GLY A 28 -2.31 -3.57 1.35
C GLY A 28 -3.31 -4.29 0.44
N ALA A 29 -2.82 -5.05 -0.54
CA ALA A 29 -3.65 -5.86 -1.42
C ALA A 29 -4.41 -6.96 -0.66
N LEU A 30 -3.74 -7.65 0.27
CA LEU A 30 -4.38 -8.65 1.13
C LEU A 30 -5.44 -8.02 2.02
N ALA A 31 -5.15 -6.86 2.64
CA ALA A 31 -6.11 -6.15 3.47
C ALA A 31 -7.32 -5.67 2.66
N ALA A 32 -7.12 -5.19 1.43
CA ALA A 32 -8.21 -4.83 0.52
C ALA A 32 -9.05 -6.05 0.12
N TYR A 33 -8.41 -7.19 -0.17
CA TYR A 33 -9.12 -8.44 -0.44
C TYR A 33 -9.93 -8.90 0.77
N HIS A 34 -9.37 -8.86 1.98
CA HIS A 34 -10.11 -9.19 3.19
C HIS A 34 -11.29 -8.23 3.42
N ALA A 35 -11.09 -6.93 3.23
CA ALA A 35 -12.14 -5.93 3.36
C ALA A 35 -13.27 -6.12 2.33
N TYR A 36 -12.97 -6.70 1.16
CA TYR A 36 -13.98 -7.03 0.14
C TYR A 36 -14.67 -8.38 0.43
N ALA A 37 -13.89 -9.44 0.66
CA ALA A 37 -14.38 -10.81 0.74
C ALA A 37 -15.06 -11.16 2.08
N MET A 38 -14.63 -10.52 3.18
CA MET A 38 -15.22 -10.72 4.51
C MET A 38 -16.17 -9.60 4.91
N TYR A 39 -16.57 -8.75 3.97
CA TYR A 39 -17.51 -7.68 4.25
C TYR A 39 -18.89 -8.26 4.60
N ASN A 40 -19.24 -8.17 5.87
CA ASN A 40 -20.58 -8.49 6.35
C ASN A 40 -21.18 -7.22 6.96
N PRO A 41 -22.11 -6.54 6.26
CA PRO A 41 -22.67 -5.29 6.74
C PRO A 41 -23.47 -5.54 8.02
N VAL A 42 -23.05 -4.94 9.13
CA VAL A 42 -23.79 -4.97 10.38
C VAL A 42 -24.83 -3.86 10.33
N LEU A 43 -25.95 -4.14 9.66
CA LEU A 43 -27.07 -3.20 9.62
C LEU A 43 -27.91 -3.40 10.90
N PRO A 44 -28.03 -2.39 11.78
CA PRO A 44 -28.95 -2.48 12.90
C PRO A 44 -30.39 -2.64 12.35
N PRO A 45 -31.27 -3.37 13.06
CA PRO A 45 -32.65 -3.51 12.67
C PRO A 45 -33.30 -2.12 12.60
N ALA A 46 -33.72 -1.71 11.41
CA ALA A 46 -34.36 -0.43 11.19
C ALA A 46 -35.88 -0.59 11.28
N GLU A 47 -36.52 0.22 12.14
CA GLU A 47 -37.98 0.23 12.27
C GLU A 47 -38.67 0.98 11.13
N ARG A 48 -37.93 1.83 10.42
CA ARG A 48 -38.43 2.68 9.33
C ARG A 48 -37.46 2.75 8.15
N LEU A 49 -38.01 2.98 6.95
CA LEU A 49 -37.25 2.99 5.69
C LEU A 49 -36.18 4.10 5.64
N ASP A 50 -36.48 5.28 6.19
CA ASP A 50 -35.55 6.41 6.30
C ASP A 50 -34.32 6.05 7.14
N GLN A 51 -34.51 5.31 8.25
CA GLN A 51 -33.41 4.81 9.08
C GLN A 51 -32.59 3.73 8.35
N ALA A 52 -33.24 2.81 7.64
CA ALA A 52 -32.56 1.76 6.88
C ALA A 52 -31.63 2.35 5.80
N ILE A 53 -32.10 3.39 5.09
CA ILE A 53 -31.31 4.11 4.09
C ILE A 53 -30.12 4.81 4.77
N ALA A 54 -30.35 5.55 5.85
CA ALA A 54 -29.29 6.26 6.55
C ALA A 54 -28.18 5.32 7.06
N TYR A 55 -28.54 4.18 7.69
CA TYR A 55 -27.57 3.21 8.18
C TYR A 55 -26.78 2.55 7.04
N THR A 56 -27.44 2.22 5.94
CA THR A 56 -26.78 1.64 4.77
C THR A 56 -25.81 2.63 4.13
N SER A 57 -26.23 3.89 3.95
CA SER A 57 -25.37 4.94 3.40
C SER A 57 -24.16 5.21 4.29
N TYR A 58 -24.32 5.24 5.61
CA TYR A 58 -23.22 5.40 6.54
C TYR A 58 -22.19 4.27 6.39
N GLU A 59 -22.66 3.02 6.32
CA GLU A 59 -21.78 1.87 6.19
C GLU A 59 -21.06 1.84 4.84
N LEU A 60 -21.74 2.23 3.75
CA LEU A 60 -21.12 2.38 2.44
C LEU A 60 -20.01 3.44 2.43
N VAL A 61 -20.23 4.58 3.10
CA VAL A 61 -19.21 5.63 3.22
C VAL A 61 -18.01 5.13 4.04
N ASN A 62 -18.27 4.42 5.14
CA ASN A 62 -17.21 3.80 5.96
C ASN A 62 -16.39 2.79 5.15
N LEU A 63 -17.04 1.93 4.35
CA LEU A 63 -16.36 0.99 3.47
C LEU A 63 -15.54 1.72 2.40
N ALA A 64 -16.12 2.73 1.74
CA ALA A 64 -15.43 3.53 0.73
C ALA A 64 -14.21 4.24 1.31
N ALA A 65 -14.30 4.79 2.53
CA ALA A 65 -13.19 5.43 3.22
C ALA A 65 -12.05 4.42 3.53
N ARG A 66 -12.39 3.21 4.00
CA ARG A 66 -11.41 2.14 4.26
C ARG A 66 -10.70 1.72 2.98
N LEU A 67 -11.44 1.51 1.89
CA LEU A 67 -10.87 1.16 0.59
C LEU A 67 -10.01 2.30 0.02
N GLY A 68 -10.43 3.55 0.19
CA GLY A 68 -9.65 4.72 -0.20
C GLY A 68 -8.31 4.80 0.52
N PHE A 69 -8.30 4.56 1.83
CA PHE A 69 -7.06 4.51 2.61
C PHE A 69 -6.14 3.37 2.17
N LEU A 70 -6.70 2.18 1.89
CA LEU A 70 -5.93 1.05 1.36
C LEU A 70 -5.33 1.36 -0.02
N GLY A 71 -6.06 2.07 -0.88
CA GLY A 71 -5.54 2.57 -2.15
C GLY A 71 -4.34 3.49 -1.97
N LEU A 72 -4.41 4.43 -1.02
CA LEU A 72 -3.28 5.32 -0.68
C LEU A 72 -2.07 4.55 -0.16
N MET A 73 -2.28 3.51 0.65
CA MET A 73 -1.21 2.64 1.16
C MET A 73 -0.50 1.89 0.02
N ILE A 74 -1.26 1.30 -0.91
CA ILE A 74 -0.70 0.61 -2.08
C ILE A 74 0.06 1.60 -2.97
N TRP A 75 -0.48 2.80 -3.16
CA TRP A 75 0.20 3.86 -3.91
C TRP A 75 1.52 4.26 -3.26
N ALA A 76 1.56 4.48 -1.94
CA ALA A 76 2.78 4.79 -1.21
C ALA A 76 3.84 3.67 -1.32
N GLY A 77 3.42 2.41 -1.19
CA GLY A 77 4.28 1.25 -1.41
C GLY A 77 4.84 1.19 -2.84
N SER A 78 4.03 1.57 -3.83
CA SER A 78 4.46 1.62 -5.24
C SER A 78 5.50 2.71 -5.50
N VAL A 79 5.37 3.87 -4.84
CA VAL A 79 6.38 4.94 -4.90
C VAL A 79 7.70 4.48 -4.29
N LEU A 80 7.66 3.78 -3.13
CA LEU A 80 8.85 3.19 -2.51
C LEU A 80 9.55 2.20 -3.45
N LEU A 81 8.79 1.32 -4.11
CA LEU A 81 9.31 0.40 -5.11
C LEU A 81 9.99 1.14 -6.26
N LEU A 82 9.32 2.14 -6.82
CA LEU A 82 9.86 2.94 -7.93
C LEU A 82 11.21 3.55 -7.55
N ARG A 83 11.28 4.20 -6.38
CA ARG A 83 12.55 4.81 -5.89
C ARG A 83 13.65 3.79 -5.66
N GLY A 84 13.31 2.63 -5.08
CA GLY A 84 14.26 1.55 -4.88
C GLY A 84 14.81 1.00 -6.20
N ILE A 85 13.95 0.83 -7.21
CA ILE A 85 14.35 0.37 -8.55
C ILE A 85 15.20 1.43 -9.28
N GLU A 86 14.81 2.71 -9.23
CA GLU A 86 15.57 3.82 -9.82
C GLU A 86 17.00 3.89 -9.23
N LEU A 87 17.13 3.77 -7.91
CA LEU A 87 18.42 3.75 -7.23
C LEU A 87 19.27 2.54 -7.67
N LEU A 88 18.65 1.35 -7.73
CA LEU A 88 19.34 0.13 -8.17
C LEU A 88 19.82 0.22 -9.63
N GLN A 89 19.00 0.79 -10.51
CA GLN A 89 19.37 0.99 -11.92
C GLN A 89 20.53 1.98 -12.08
N THR A 90 20.54 3.04 -11.26
CA THR A 90 21.61 4.05 -11.27
C THR A 90 22.94 3.42 -10.86
N LEU A 91 22.96 2.69 -9.74
CA LEU A 91 24.15 1.94 -9.28
C LEU A 91 24.65 0.93 -10.31
N ARG A 92 23.75 0.26 -11.02
CA ARG A 92 24.10 -0.70 -12.08
C ARG A 92 24.75 -0.02 -13.29
N ARG A 93 24.33 1.19 -13.64
CA ARG A 93 24.92 1.96 -14.75
C ARG A 93 26.31 2.45 -14.39
N GLU A 94 26.49 2.96 -13.17
CA GLU A 94 27.79 3.41 -12.66
C GLU A 94 28.81 2.27 -12.57
N GLY A 95 28.38 1.06 -12.20
CA GLY A 95 29.26 -0.11 -12.15
C GLY A 95 29.67 -0.69 -13.52
N LYS A 96 29.12 -0.19 -14.63
CA LYS A 96 29.45 -0.62 -16.01
C LYS A 96 30.27 0.42 -16.79
N GLY A 97 30.46 1.62 -16.24
CA GLY A 97 31.23 2.72 -16.84
C GLY A 97 32.69 2.74 -16.42
#